data_AF-A0A7Y8Y142-F1
#
_entry.id   AF-A0A7Y8Y142-F1
#
_cell.length_a   1.000
_cell.length_b   1.000
_cell.length_c   1.000
_cell.angle_alpha   90.00
_cell.angle_beta   90.00
_cell.angle_gamma   90.00
#
_symmetry.space_group_name_H-M   'P 1'
#
loop_
_entity.id
_entity.type
_entity.pdbx_description
1 polymer ?
#
loop_
_entity_poly.entity_id
_entity_poly.type
_entity_poly.pdbx_seq_one_letter_code
_entity_poly.pdbx_strand_id
1 'polypeptide(L)'
;MLQNQFLVPSTFSEESAVFPLVLKPEKGSGSVDVYTIRDRQELDAYIRKIRHPFLQESIDGTHYTVDMFNTAYRNPAAAIPRKRLKVHGSESLVGQICMHADIIDLCLRIGRILDVVGAFNIQLIERDGSYYVHDINLRVSGSCDLTIAAGAPLQAWLVDYAMGKRSSFDVRIKDKMIMSKYYEPCFF
;
A
#
# COMPACT_ATOMS: atom_id res chain seq x y z
N MET A 1 -3.06 15.95 -6.87
CA MET A 1 -3.71 17.02 -6.08
C MET A 1 -3.30 16.92 -4.60
N LEU A 2 -3.47 17.98 -3.79
CA LEU A 2 -3.27 17.91 -2.34
C LEU A 2 -4.59 17.55 -1.64
N GLN A 3 -4.56 16.57 -0.75
CA GLN A 3 -5.69 16.21 0.13
C GLN A 3 -5.15 15.96 1.54
N ASN A 4 -5.69 16.65 2.54
CA ASN A 4 -5.21 16.59 3.93
C ASN A 4 -3.68 16.82 4.05
N GLN A 5 -3.12 17.72 3.23
CA GLN A 5 -1.68 18.01 3.14
C GLN A 5 -0.81 16.91 2.51
N PHE A 6 -1.41 15.88 1.90
CA PHE A 6 -0.71 14.81 1.20
C PHE A 6 -0.99 14.87 -0.30
N LEU A 7 0.01 14.55 -1.11
CA LEU A 7 -0.20 14.37 -2.53
C LEU A 7 -0.97 13.06 -2.76
N VAL A 8 -2.04 13.15 -3.52
CA VAL A 8 -2.81 12.00 -4.01
C VAL A 8 -2.95 12.11 -5.53
N PRO A 9 -3.04 10.98 -6.25
CA PRO A 9 -3.33 11.01 -7.68
C PRO A 9 -4.66 11.74 -7.93
N SER A 10 -4.75 12.47 -9.04
CA SER A 10 -5.96 13.22 -9.38
C SER A 10 -7.14 12.26 -9.61
N THR A 11 -8.36 12.69 -9.30
CA THR A 11 -9.59 11.90 -9.52
C THR A 11 -10.47 12.55 -10.56
N PHE A 12 -11.22 11.75 -11.32
CA PHE A 12 -11.98 12.23 -12.47
C PHE A 12 -13.43 11.75 -12.42
N SER A 13 -14.32 12.52 -13.07
CA SER A 13 -15.63 12.01 -13.49
C SER A 13 -15.51 11.34 -14.86
N GLU A 14 -16.57 10.67 -15.31
CA GLU A 14 -16.60 10.09 -16.65
C GLU A 14 -16.42 11.17 -17.72
N GLU A 15 -17.06 12.33 -17.57
CA GLU A 15 -17.04 13.42 -18.54
C GLU A 15 -15.70 14.15 -18.60
N SER A 16 -14.99 14.21 -17.47
CA SER A 16 -13.72 14.94 -17.31
C SER A 16 -12.47 14.05 -17.41
N ALA A 17 -12.64 12.77 -17.75
CA ALA A 17 -11.57 11.77 -17.79
C ALA A 17 -10.39 12.19 -18.70
N VAL A 18 -9.18 12.15 -18.13
CA VAL A 18 -7.90 12.37 -18.83
C VAL A 18 -7.07 11.10 -18.77
N PHE A 19 -6.73 10.53 -19.92
CA PHE A 19 -6.06 9.24 -20.00
C PHE A 19 -4.51 9.36 -19.98
N PRO A 20 -3.78 8.34 -19.49
CA PRO A 20 -4.29 7.08 -18.93
C PRO A 20 -4.80 7.21 -17.48
N LEU A 21 -5.77 6.36 -17.13
CA LEU A 21 -6.42 6.29 -15.81
C LEU A 21 -6.31 4.89 -15.22
N VAL A 22 -6.47 4.81 -13.90
CA VAL A 22 -6.82 3.59 -13.18
C VAL A 22 -8.31 3.65 -12.86
N LEU A 23 -9.05 2.66 -13.36
CA LEU A 23 -10.44 2.41 -13.01
C LEU A 23 -10.47 1.30 -11.96
N LYS A 24 -11.05 1.57 -10.79
CA LYS A 24 -11.17 0.61 -9.68
C LYS A 24 -12.50 0.81 -8.93
N PRO A 25 -12.98 -0.18 -8.15
CA PRO A 25 -14.06 0.07 -7.21
C PRO A 25 -13.66 1.07 -6.13
N GLU A 26 -14.60 1.86 -5.62
CA GLU A 26 -14.37 2.74 -4.45
C GLU A 26 -13.89 1.95 -3.22
N LYS A 27 -14.42 0.73 -3.03
CA LYS A 27 -14.02 -0.21 -1.99
C LYS A 27 -13.66 -1.54 -2.62
N GLY A 28 -12.43 -2.00 -2.43
CA GLY A 28 -11.95 -3.23 -3.04
C GLY A 28 -10.79 -3.87 -2.30
N SER A 29 -10.39 -5.04 -2.78
CA SER A 29 -9.19 -5.74 -2.32
C SER A 29 -8.62 -6.61 -3.44
N GLY A 30 -7.34 -6.96 -3.37
CA GLY A 30 -6.72 -7.93 -4.27
C GLY A 30 -6.57 -7.48 -5.73
N SER A 31 -6.74 -6.20 -6.05
CA SER A 31 -6.82 -5.69 -7.44
C SER A 31 -7.95 -6.31 -8.26
N VAL A 32 -8.98 -6.82 -7.59
CA VAL A 32 -10.23 -7.23 -8.25
C VAL A 32 -10.85 -5.99 -8.88
N ASP A 33 -11.19 -6.10 -10.17
CA ASP A 33 -11.77 -5.03 -10.98
C ASP A 33 -10.91 -3.76 -11.07
N VAL A 34 -9.59 -3.89 -11.02
CA VAL A 34 -8.66 -2.79 -11.25
C VAL A 34 -8.12 -2.86 -12.68
N TYR A 35 -8.40 -1.84 -13.47
CA TYR A 35 -8.00 -1.75 -14.88
C TYR A 35 -7.21 -0.47 -15.15
N THR A 36 -6.15 -0.58 -15.95
CA THR A 36 -5.53 0.60 -16.57
C THR A 36 -6.30 0.91 -17.84
N ILE A 37 -6.86 2.11 -17.92
CA ILE A 37 -7.69 2.60 -19.00
C ILE A 37 -6.89 3.61 -19.81
N ARG A 38 -6.62 3.30 -21.07
CA ARG A 38 -5.76 4.09 -21.96
C ARG A 38 -6.52 5.11 -22.79
N ASP A 39 -7.82 4.90 -22.98
CA ASP A 39 -8.66 5.77 -23.79
C ASP A 39 -10.14 5.66 -23.40
N ARG A 40 -10.96 6.47 -24.08
CA ARG A 40 -12.41 6.52 -23.88
C ARG A 40 -13.10 5.20 -24.21
N GLN A 41 -12.64 4.48 -25.22
CA GLN A 41 -13.28 3.24 -25.65
C GLN A 41 -13.11 2.15 -24.59
N GLU A 42 -11.91 2.03 -24.01
CA GLU A 42 -11.68 1.15 -22.86
C GLU A 42 -12.55 1.57 -21.67
N LEU A 43 -12.64 2.88 -21.36
CA LEU A 43 -13.45 3.38 -20.25
C LEU A 43 -14.92 2.94 -20.38
N ASP A 44 -15.53 3.21 -21.53
CA ASP A 44 -16.94 2.90 -21.80
C ASP A 44 -17.21 1.39 -21.73
N ALA A 45 -16.23 0.56 -22.09
CA ALA A 45 -16.33 -0.90 -22.07
C ALA A 45 -16.26 -1.51 -20.67
N TYR A 46 -15.53 -0.88 -19.74
CA TYR A 46 -15.27 -1.43 -18.40
C TYR A 46 -16.07 -0.76 -17.29
N ILE A 47 -16.37 0.55 -17.38
CA ILE A 47 -16.94 1.31 -16.25
C ILE A 47 -18.26 0.74 -15.74
N ARG A 48 -19.12 0.26 -16.66
CA ARG A 48 -20.43 -0.33 -16.32
C ARG A 48 -20.34 -1.72 -15.68
N LYS A 49 -19.17 -2.37 -15.75
CA LYS A 49 -18.93 -3.67 -15.12
C LYS A 49 -18.57 -3.54 -13.65
N ILE A 50 -18.23 -2.33 -13.20
CA ILE A 50 -17.69 -2.07 -11.86
C ILE A 50 -18.74 -1.38 -11.02
N ARG A 51 -19.01 -1.94 -9.85
CA ARG A 51 -19.91 -1.33 -8.88
C ARG A 51 -19.19 -0.17 -8.18
N HIS A 52 -19.80 1.01 -8.18
CA HIS A 52 -19.21 2.24 -7.61
C HIS A 52 -17.82 2.52 -8.20
N PRO A 53 -17.72 2.79 -9.52
CA PRO A 53 -16.44 2.99 -10.19
C PRO A 53 -15.77 4.27 -9.70
N PHE A 54 -14.45 4.20 -9.53
CA PHE A 54 -13.58 5.28 -9.12
C PHE A 54 -12.48 5.44 -10.16
N LEU A 55 -12.40 6.64 -10.74
CA LEU A 55 -11.41 7.00 -11.76
C LEU A 55 -10.30 7.82 -11.13
N GLN A 56 -9.08 7.35 -11.31
CA GLN A 56 -7.88 7.94 -10.72
C GLN A 56 -6.79 8.08 -11.79
N GLU A 57 -5.98 9.12 -11.70
CA GLU A 57 -4.78 9.31 -12.53
C GLU A 57 -3.89 8.06 -12.49
N SER A 58 -3.49 7.57 -13.66
CA SER A 58 -2.44 6.55 -13.74
C SER A 58 -1.08 7.23 -13.64
N ILE A 59 -0.41 7.04 -12.51
CA ILE A 59 0.94 7.58 -12.28
C ILE A 59 1.94 6.48 -12.63
N ASP A 60 2.73 6.72 -13.67
CA ASP A 60 3.95 5.93 -13.93
C ASP A 60 5.05 6.39 -12.98
N GLY A 61 5.58 5.45 -12.18
CA GLY A 61 6.52 5.77 -11.12
C GLY A 61 6.92 4.57 -10.27
N THR A 62 7.74 4.80 -9.25
CA THR A 62 8.18 3.74 -8.35
C THR A 62 7.12 3.46 -7.30
N HIS A 63 6.60 2.23 -7.25
CA HIS A 63 5.61 1.84 -6.26
C HIS A 63 6.25 1.37 -4.95
N TYR A 64 5.67 1.80 -3.84
CA TYR A 64 6.02 1.39 -2.49
C TYR A 64 4.81 0.89 -1.70
N THR A 65 5.07 0.00 -0.74
CA THR A 65 4.12 -0.37 0.31
C THR A 65 4.83 -0.19 1.64
N VAL A 66 4.24 0.59 2.54
CA VAL A 66 4.76 0.83 3.87
C VAL A 66 3.88 0.08 4.85
N ASP A 67 4.42 -0.98 5.45
CA ASP A 67 3.72 -1.72 6.49
C ASP A 67 3.80 -0.93 7.79
N MET A 68 2.63 -0.61 8.35
CA MET A 68 2.45 0.23 9.51
C MET A 68 1.94 -0.60 10.68
N PHE A 69 2.32 -0.19 11.88
CA PHE A 69 1.72 -0.71 13.10
C PHE A 69 1.45 0.41 14.08
N ASN A 70 0.23 0.48 14.61
CA ASN A 70 -0.19 1.44 15.61
C ASN A 70 -0.73 0.73 16.84
N THR A 71 -0.54 1.32 18.02
CA THR A 71 -1.20 0.89 19.26
C THR A 71 -1.79 2.08 19.99
N ALA A 72 -2.74 1.82 20.90
CA ALA A 72 -3.32 2.85 21.75
C ALA A 72 -2.29 3.57 22.66
N TYR A 73 -1.12 2.95 22.89
CA TYR A 73 -0.04 3.50 23.72
C TYR A 73 1.16 4.02 22.93
N ARG A 74 1.17 3.83 21.60
CA ARG A 74 2.21 4.33 20.69
C ARG A 74 1.63 4.46 19.28
N ASN A 75 1.34 5.69 18.87
CA ASN A 75 0.79 6.00 17.55
C ASN A 75 1.68 7.03 16.82
N PRO A 76 2.44 6.65 15.77
CA PRO A 76 2.60 5.31 15.20
C PRO A 76 3.69 4.52 15.93
N ALA A 77 3.58 3.19 15.94
CA ALA A 77 4.56 2.32 16.58
C ALA A 77 5.70 1.92 15.64
N ALA A 78 5.39 1.60 14.38
CA ALA A 78 6.37 1.21 13.37
C ALA A 78 5.92 1.59 11.94
N ALA A 79 6.89 1.83 11.06
CA ALA A 79 6.71 2.06 9.63
C ALA A 79 7.86 1.38 8.87
N ILE A 80 7.56 0.37 8.05
CA ILE A 80 8.55 -0.41 7.30
C ILE A 80 8.25 -0.30 5.79
N PRO A 81 8.95 0.59 5.07
CA PRO A 81 8.81 0.76 3.63
C PRO A 81 9.42 -0.39 2.82
N ARG A 82 8.68 -0.82 1.79
CA ARG A 82 9.09 -1.80 0.80
C ARG A 82 8.87 -1.25 -0.61
N LYS A 83 9.91 -1.28 -1.44
CA LYS A 83 9.84 -1.02 -2.88
C LYS A 83 9.27 -2.25 -3.59
N ARG A 84 8.31 -2.06 -4.49
CA ARG A 84 7.71 -3.12 -5.30
C ARG A 84 8.48 -3.23 -6.62
N LEU A 85 9.41 -4.18 -6.70
CA LEU A 85 10.29 -4.35 -7.87
C LEU A 85 9.58 -5.08 -9.01
N LYS A 86 8.71 -6.04 -8.68
CA LYS A 86 7.87 -6.75 -9.65
C LYS A 86 6.52 -7.05 -9.05
N VAL A 87 5.47 -6.71 -9.78
CA VAL A 87 4.08 -6.90 -9.36
C VAL A 87 3.38 -7.86 -10.32
N HIS A 88 2.53 -8.73 -9.78
CA HIS A 88 1.60 -9.55 -10.55
C HIS A 88 0.19 -9.38 -9.94
N GLY A 89 -0.72 -8.77 -10.70
CA GLY A 89 -2.00 -8.32 -10.16
C GLY A 89 -1.81 -7.29 -9.03
N SER A 90 -2.36 -7.58 -7.85
CA SER A 90 -2.14 -6.76 -6.64
C SER A 90 -0.89 -7.13 -5.86
N GLU A 91 -0.29 -8.30 -6.11
CA GLU A 91 0.73 -8.86 -5.24
C GLU A 91 2.15 -8.43 -5.68
N SER A 92 2.98 -8.05 -4.70
CA SER A 92 4.41 -7.84 -4.94
C SER A 92 5.13 -9.19 -4.98
N LEU A 93 5.43 -9.68 -6.20
CA LEU A 93 6.23 -10.89 -6.39
C LEU A 93 7.68 -10.68 -5.96
N VAL A 94 8.25 -9.54 -6.32
CA VAL A 94 9.60 -9.17 -5.90
C VAL A 94 9.53 -7.84 -5.18
N GLY A 95 10.06 -7.79 -3.97
CA GLY A 95 10.09 -6.59 -3.14
C GLY A 95 11.45 -6.39 -2.47
N GLN A 96 11.74 -5.16 -2.09
CA GLN A 96 12.97 -4.80 -1.38
C GLN A 96 12.65 -3.87 -0.21
N ILE A 97 13.23 -4.13 0.96
CA ILE A 97 13.18 -3.18 2.09
C ILE A 97 13.96 -1.92 1.70
N CYS A 98 13.38 -0.76 1.95
CA CYS A 98 13.98 0.53 1.61
C CYS A 98 13.73 1.56 2.71
N MET A 99 14.53 1.54 3.77
CA MET A 99 14.39 2.40 4.95
C MET A 99 14.73 3.88 4.67
N HIS A 100 14.09 4.48 3.67
CA HIS A 100 14.23 5.89 3.32
C HIS A 100 13.45 6.74 4.31
N ALA A 101 14.12 7.74 4.90
CA ALA A 101 13.57 8.54 6.00
C ALA A 101 12.36 9.37 5.57
N ASP A 102 12.37 9.92 4.35
CA ASP A 102 11.28 10.70 3.78
C ASP A 102 9.96 9.91 3.66
N ILE A 103 10.01 8.67 3.19
CA ILE A 103 8.86 7.77 3.11
C ILE A 103 8.35 7.44 4.53
N ILE A 104 9.26 7.16 5.45
CA ILE A 104 8.93 6.83 6.84
C ILE A 104 8.22 8.03 7.49
N ASP A 105 8.80 9.22 7.42
CA ASP A 105 8.26 10.43 8.03
C ASP A 105 6.87 10.79 7.47
N LEU A 106 6.69 10.67 6.14
CA LEU A 106 5.40 10.84 5.48
C LEU A 106 4.36 9.86 6.03
N CYS A 107 4.68 8.56 6.08
CA CYS A 107 3.76 7.54 6.55
C CYS A 107 3.48 7.63 8.06
N LEU A 108 4.45 8.08 8.87
CA LEU A 108 4.24 8.34 10.28
C LEU A 108 3.24 9.49 10.49
N ARG A 109 3.30 10.56 9.68
CA ARG A 109 2.30 11.64 9.72
C ARG A 109 0.91 11.13 9.36
N ILE A 110 0.78 10.32 8.32
CA ILE A 110 -0.50 9.71 7.91
C ILE A 110 -1.04 8.80 9.03
N GLY A 111 -0.19 7.94 9.60
CA GLY A 111 -0.58 7.02 10.67
C GLY A 111 -1.14 7.71 11.92
N ARG A 112 -0.62 8.89 12.27
CA ARG A 112 -1.15 9.71 13.37
C ARG A 112 -2.55 10.23 13.08
N ILE A 113 -2.82 10.64 11.84
CA ILE A 113 -4.12 11.21 11.44
C ILE A 113 -5.19 10.12 11.34
N LEU A 114 -4.84 8.93 10.84
CA LEU A 114 -5.79 7.82 10.73
C LEU A 114 -6.31 7.33 12.09
N ASP A 115 -5.48 7.43 13.13
CA ASP A 115 -5.78 6.99 14.51
C ASP A 115 -6.40 5.59 14.59
N VAL A 116 -5.96 4.70 13.70
CA VAL A 116 -6.33 3.28 13.71
C VAL A 116 -5.36 2.49 14.56
N VAL A 117 -5.84 1.43 15.19
CA VAL A 117 -5.04 0.50 15.98
C VAL A 117 -4.83 -0.79 15.18
N GLY A 118 -3.62 -1.34 15.28
CA GLY A 118 -3.24 -2.60 14.64
C GLY A 118 -2.37 -2.40 13.40
N ALA A 119 -2.29 -3.46 12.60
CA ALA A 119 -1.49 -3.51 11.38
C ALA A 119 -2.30 -3.02 10.18
N PHE A 120 -1.70 -2.13 9.41
CA PHE A 120 -2.23 -1.62 8.15
C PHE A 120 -1.08 -1.34 7.18
N ASN A 121 -1.37 -1.01 5.93
CA ASN A 121 -0.34 -0.56 5.01
C ASN A 121 -0.79 0.65 4.19
N ILE A 122 0.17 1.50 3.87
CA ILE A 122 0.01 2.67 3.01
C ILE A 122 0.75 2.38 1.71
N GLN A 123 0.09 2.57 0.57
CA GLN A 123 0.74 2.41 -0.73
C GLN A 123 1.00 3.77 -1.38
N LEU A 124 2.24 3.93 -1.82
CA LEU A 124 2.74 5.17 -2.41
C LEU A 124 3.22 4.91 -3.84
N ILE A 125 3.16 5.95 -4.67
CA ILE A 125 3.81 6.00 -5.97
C ILE A 125 4.75 7.22 -5.93
N GLU A 126 6.02 7.00 -6.22
CA GLU A 126 7.01 8.08 -6.34
C GLU A 126 7.21 8.43 -7.82
N ARG A 127 7.08 9.72 -8.13
CA ARG A 127 7.38 10.28 -9.45
C ARG A 127 8.04 11.64 -9.25
N ASP A 128 9.20 11.84 -9.88
CA ASP A 128 9.97 13.09 -9.86
C ASP A 128 10.23 13.63 -8.43
N GLY A 129 10.53 12.73 -7.48
CA GLY A 129 10.80 13.08 -6.08
C GLY A 129 9.55 13.36 -5.24
N SER A 130 8.35 13.19 -5.80
CA SER A 130 7.07 13.39 -5.10
C SER A 130 6.39 12.06 -4.79
N TYR A 131 5.88 11.91 -3.56
CA TYR A 131 5.17 10.71 -3.10
C TYR A 131 3.66 10.90 -3.13
N TYR A 132 2.98 10.15 -3.98
CA TYR A 132 1.53 10.12 -4.12
C TYR A 132 0.94 8.96 -3.32
N VAL A 133 0.11 9.27 -2.33
CA VAL A 133 -0.66 8.26 -1.57
C VAL A 133 -1.84 7.82 -2.43
N HIS A 134 -1.87 6.57 -2.85
CA HIS A 134 -2.95 6.09 -3.73
C HIS A 134 -3.89 5.06 -3.08
N ASP A 135 -3.45 4.41 -1.99
CA ASP A 135 -4.26 3.41 -1.27
C ASP A 135 -3.81 3.27 0.20
N ILE A 136 -4.76 3.01 1.10
CA ILE A 136 -4.54 2.69 2.51
C ILE A 136 -5.39 1.46 2.83
N ASN A 137 -4.72 0.38 3.21
CA ASN A 137 -5.36 -0.89 3.50
C ASN A 137 -5.33 -1.14 5.02
N LEU A 138 -6.48 -1.05 5.68
CA LEU A 138 -6.64 -1.26 7.13
C LEU A 138 -6.60 -2.75 7.52
N ARG A 139 -5.55 -3.44 7.07
CA ARG A 139 -5.30 -4.87 7.26
C ARG A 139 -3.83 -5.20 7.05
N VAL A 140 -3.43 -6.40 7.48
CA VAL A 140 -2.12 -6.98 7.18
C VAL A 140 -1.96 -7.15 5.65
N SER A 141 -0.80 -6.75 5.13
CA SER A 141 -0.45 -6.91 3.72
C SER A 141 -0.15 -8.38 3.38
N GLY A 142 -0.58 -8.85 2.20
CA GLY A 142 -0.26 -10.21 1.72
C GLY A 142 1.23 -10.43 1.40
N SER A 143 2.02 -9.36 1.36
CA SER A 143 3.47 -9.42 1.17
C SER A 143 4.25 -8.98 2.43
N CYS A 144 3.61 -9.00 3.62
CA CYS A 144 4.27 -8.63 4.87
C CYS A 144 5.39 -9.59 5.29
N ASP A 145 5.50 -10.77 4.65
CA ASP A 145 6.55 -11.76 4.88
C ASP A 145 7.96 -11.15 4.76
N LEU A 146 8.17 -10.24 3.79
CA LEU A 146 9.43 -9.52 3.64
C LEU A 146 9.70 -8.61 4.86
N THR A 147 8.69 -7.90 5.35
CA THR A 147 8.80 -7.06 6.55
C THR A 147 9.13 -7.88 7.79
N ILE A 148 8.49 -9.05 7.94
CA ILE A 148 8.74 -9.98 9.03
C ILE A 148 10.17 -10.53 8.96
N ALA A 149 10.58 -11.04 7.79
CA ALA A 149 11.93 -11.57 7.57
C ALA A 149 13.04 -10.52 7.76
N ALA A 150 12.72 -9.25 7.47
CA ALA A 150 13.62 -8.12 7.68
C ALA A 150 13.78 -7.73 9.16
N GLY A 151 12.91 -8.21 10.05
CA GLY A 151 13.05 -8.03 11.50
C GLY A 151 11.88 -7.35 12.20
N ALA A 152 10.81 -6.97 11.50
CA ALA A 152 9.61 -6.40 12.11
C ALA A 152 8.49 -7.46 12.22
N PRO A 153 8.30 -8.10 13.39
CA PRO A 153 7.37 -9.22 13.54
C PRO A 153 5.92 -8.74 13.67
N LEU A 154 5.37 -8.12 12.61
CA LEU A 154 4.03 -7.48 12.61
C LEU A 154 2.93 -8.38 13.19
N GLN A 155 2.94 -9.66 12.83
CA GLN A 155 1.93 -10.61 13.31
C GLN A 155 2.08 -10.88 14.81
N ALA A 156 3.31 -10.99 15.32
CA ALA A 156 3.55 -11.17 16.75
C ALA A 156 3.13 -9.93 17.54
N TRP A 157 3.41 -8.72 17.03
CA TRP A 157 2.92 -7.48 17.63
C TRP A 157 1.39 -7.42 17.69
N LEU A 158 0.70 -7.91 16.65
CA LEU A 158 -0.76 -7.97 16.63
C LEU A 158 -1.30 -8.94 17.68
N VAL A 159 -0.68 -10.12 17.81
CA VAL A 159 -1.03 -11.13 18.83
C VAL A 159 -0.78 -10.58 20.24
N ASP A 160 0.39 -9.99 20.48
CA ASP A 160 0.72 -9.35 21.76
C ASP A 160 -0.32 -8.29 22.12
N TYR A 161 -0.66 -7.41 21.17
CA TYR A 161 -1.68 -6.37 21.37
C TYR A 161 -3.04 -6.99 21.72
N ALA A 162 -3.49 -8.00 21.00
CA ALA A 162 -4.75 -8.70 21.26
C ALA A 162 -4.78 -9.36 22.65
N MET A 163 -3.62 -9.78 23.15
CA MET A 163 -3.44 -10.37 24.49
C MET A 163 -3.24 -9.31 25.59
N GLY A 164 -3.34 -8.02 25.28
CA GLY A 164 -3.09 -6.93 26.23
C GLY A 164 -1.62 -6.78 26.63
N LYS A 165 -0.69 -7.40 25.90
CA LYS A 165 0.74 -7.31 26.13
C LYS A 165 1.32 -6.07 25.45
N ARG A 166 2.42 -5.56 26.00
CA ARG A 166 3.22 -4.51 25.36
C ARG A 166 4.35 -5.13 24.58
N SER A 167 4.44 -4.82 23.30
CA SER A 167 5.58 -5.21 22.46
C SER A 167 6.67 -4.14 22.48
N SER A 168 7.92 -4.57 22.26
CA SER A 168 8.98 -3.65 21.84
C SER A 168 8.89 -3.42 20.32
N PHE A 169 8.98 -2.16 19.91
CA PHE A 169 9.08 -1.76 18.50
C PHE A 169 10.48 -1.27 18.14
N ASP A 170 11.43 -1.31 19.07
CA ASP A 170 12.84 -1.07 18.78
C ASP A 170 13.43 -2.37 18.21
N VAL A 171 13.29 -2.51 16.90
CA VAL A 171 13.74 -3.68 16.15
C VAL A 171 14.76 -3.27 15.10
N ARG A 172 15.81 -4.08 14.95
CA ARG A 172 16.80 -3.89 13.90
C ARG A 172 16.23 -4.40 12.57
N ILE A 173 15.97 -3.49 11.65
CA ILE A 173 15.53 -3.82 10.28
C ILE A 173 16.74 -4.08 9.38
N LYS A 174 16.71 -5.19 8.64
CA LYS A 174 17.66 -5.52 7.58
C LYS A 174 17.30 -4.74 6.31
N ASP A 175 17.79 -3.50 6.21
CA ASP A 175 17.59 -2.68 5.02
C ASP A 175 18.16 -3.35 3.76
N LYS A 176 17.58 -3.01 2.60
CA LYS A 176 17.92 -3.56 1.28
C LYS A 176 17.71 -5.06 1.10
N MET A 177 17.17 -5.78 2.08
CA MET A 177 16.74 -7.17 1.91
C MET A 177 15.74 -7.29 0.76
N ILE A 178 15.97 -8.27 -0.12
CA ILE A 178 15.09 -8.58 -1.26
C ILE A 178 14.38 -9.90 -0.99
N MET A 179 13.09 -9.97 -1.32
CA MET A 179 12.32 -11.21 -1.37
C MET A 179 11.79 -11.39 -2.79
N SER A 180 11.80 -12.65 -3.26
CA SER A 180 11.07 -13.09 -4.43
C SER A 180 10.14 -14.23 -4.03
N LYS A 181 8.87 -14.14 -4.40
CA LYS A 181 7.89 -15.22 -4.27
C LYS A 181 7.82 -16.06 -5.54
N TYR A 182 7.55 -17.35 -5.39
CA TYR A 182 7.23 -18.26 -6.47
C TYR A 182 6.07 -19.16 -6.04
N TYR A 183 5.32 -19.69 -7.00
CA TYR A 183 4.21 -20.61 -6.75
C TYR A 183 4.70 -22.06 -6.82
N GLU A 184 4.24 -22.90 -5.91
CA GLU A 184 4.56 -24.33 -5.85
C GLU A 184 3.27 -25.16 -5.94
N PRO A 185 3.24 -26.25 -6.73
CA PRO A 185 2.08 -27.14 -6.79
C PRO A 185 1.87 -27.90 -5.47
N CYS A 186 0.62 -27.97 -5.00
CA CYS A 186 0.21 -28.83 -3.90
C CYS A 186 -0.75 -29.93 -4.41
N PHE A 187 -0.53 -31.16 -3.97
CA PHE A 187 -1.39 -32.31 -4.28
C PHE A 187 -2.16 -32.70 -3.02
N PHE A 188 -3.46 -32.96 -3.15
CA PHE A 188 -4.38 -33.33 -2.07
C PHE A 188 -4.87 -34.76 -2.23
#